data_AF-A0A8S8Y780-F1
#
_entry.id   AF-A0A8S8Y780-F1
#
_cell.length_a   1.000
_cell.length_b   1.000
_cell.length_c   1.000
_cell.angle_alpha   90.00
_cell.angle_beta   90.00
_cell.angle_gamma   90.00
#
_symmetry.space_group_name_H-M   'P 1'
#
loop_
_entity.id
_entity.type
_entity.pdbx_description
1 polymer ?
#
loop_
_entity_poly.entity_id
_entity_poly.type
_entity_poly.pdbx_seq_one_letter_code
_entity_poly.pdbx_strand_id
1 'polypeptide(L)'
;MEPRHKFGNLTLLLALASLTLGAFSLGSVWATAEDSHVTEVYDPDFETVDVTVVTLTADFELKEIESVLTIQDTYFFGSSEAFADSKTYEAIAESTNGDVKTTFEDMDRAGSVASLLIWMGLIGLFLTAALSVASLGQITNSRLTTLCGGFAASTTMLAPIVWYVLLPSSGTYAYVDDSLFGFLFASEEYTVTFEPSPSRGLLLSLLSGVCSVAMVVMIYFHNQADPANEKPGWMKSIHRLVSQSEDDVEKPPTFTERKEHAGRLLREYASTYKSNRKMQFASVLIVIAISAYPMYSFFSDWLEEEDAYQRELYYGIYGEYSFITWYESDVELTEGESLTLSFTEEDFPEEALTRNVVGVNLLIELYDNWQGDNEETSGVGCVADPGEAAFDSASFTAETPNGSASDQTQDYADAYFLLADFPNFGVQPYVTGYTVAELEAMYDASEEVVGNYQFTVTGDPEAGEDTIQCQRDDSSVTVRVYIELLVYDVNIVEATV
;
A
#
# COMPACT_ATOMS: atom_id res chain seq x y z
N MET A 1 20.25 30.16 46.68
CA MET A 1 19.85 28.75 46.48
C MET A 1 21.09 27.98 46.07
N GLU A 2 21.40 26.85 46.72
CA GLU A 2 22.60 26.06 46.35
C GLU A 2 22.56 25.66 44.86
N PRO A 3 23.69 25.69 44.13
CA PRO A 3 23.73 25.43 42.69
C PRO A 3 23.06 24.10 42.30
N ARG A 4 23.28 23.04 43.07
CA ARG A 4 22.69 21.71 42.83
C ARG A 4 21.17 21.71 42.89
N HIS A 5 20.57 22.45 43.83
CA HIS A 5 19.12 22.62 43.91
C HIS A 5 18.56 23.47 42.78
N LYS A 6 19.29 24.51 42.37
CA LYS A 6 18.91 25.36 41.23
C LYS A 6 18.81 24.52 39.95
N PHE A 7 19.86 23.76 39.64
CA PHE A 7 19.88 22.92 38.43
C PHE A 7 18.91 21.76 38.49
N GLY A 8 18.78 21.07 39.63
CA GLY A 8 17.82 19.97 39.76
C GLY A 8 16.36 20.41 39.66
N ASN A 9 16.01 21.58 40.21
CA ASN A 9 14.67 22.14 40.04
C ASN A 9 14.40 22.57 38.59
N LEU A 10 15.40 23.13 37.90
CA LEU A 10 15.30 23.46 36.48
C LEU A 10 15.13 22.20 35.63
N THR A 11 15.85 21.11 35.93
CA THR A 11 15.65 19.79 35.29
C THR A 11 14.20 19.32 35.46
N LEU A 12 13.66 19.37 36.70
CA LEU A 12 12.28 18.95 36.96
C LEU A 12 11.27 19.80 36.19
N LEU A 13 11.43 21.13 36.21
CA LEU A 13 10.54 22.04 35.49
C LEU A 13 10.58 21.81 33.97
N LEU A 14 11.78 21.64 33.41
CA LEU A 14 11.95 21.38 31.97
C LEU A 14 11.41 20.01 31.56
N ALA A 15 11.58 18.99 32.41
CA ALA A 15 11.01 17.66 32.17
C ALA A 15 9.48 17.71 32.15
N LEU A 16 8.86 18.41 33.11
CA LEU A 16 7.41 18.58 33.17
C LEU A 16 6.88 19.43 32.01
N ALA A 17 7.56 20.52 31.67
CA ALA A 17 7.19 21.36 30.53
C ALA A 17 7.25 20.58 29.22
N SER A 18 8.34 19.86 28.97
CA SER A 18 8.46 19.00 27.78
C SER A 18 7.41 17.90 27.75
N LEU A 19 7.11 17.27 28.90
CA LEU A 19 6.06 16.25 28.99
C LEU A 19 4.70 16.83 28.61
N THR A 20 4.35 18.01 29.12
CA THR A 20 3.09 18.67 28.77
C THR A 20 3.03 19.05 27.29
N LEU A 21 4.11 19.60 26.74
CA LEU A 21 4.17 20.03 25.35
C LEU A 21 4.08 18.83 24.39
N GLY A 22 4.81 17.75 24.66
CA GLY A 22 4.76 16.53 23.87
C GLY A 22 3.42 15.80 23.94
N ALA A 23 2.74 15.84 25.10
CA ALA A 23 1.39 15.28 25.23
C ALA A 23 0.37 16.10 24.42
N PHE A 24 0.46 17.44 24.46
CA PHE A 24 -0.42 18.29 23.67
C PHE A 24 -0.16 18.20 22.16
N SER A 25 1.07 17.90 21.72
CA SER A 25 1.34 17.73 20.28
C SER A 25 0.68 16.48 19.69
N LEU A 26 0.38 15.44 20.48
CA LEU A 26 -0.20 14.20 19.94
C LEU A 26 -1.64 14.35 19.43
N GLY A 27 -2.42 15.29 19.98
CA GLY A 27 -3.83 15.51 19.61
C GLY A 27 -4.06 16.91 19.04
N SER A 28 -3.15 17.37 18.20
CA SER A 28 -3.21 18.72 17.61
C SER A 28 -2.79 18.65 16.16
N VAL A 29 -3.35 19.53 15.33
CA VAL A 29 -3.00 19.67 13.91
C VAL A 29 -1.52 20.00 13.72
N TRP A 30 -0.81 19.19 12.92
CA TRP A 30 0.62 19.29 12.64
C TRP A 30 0.94 20.12 11.41
N ALA A 31 0.11 20.07 10.38
CA ALA A 31 0.16 20.98 9.24
C ALA A 31 -1.23 21.36 8.76
N THR A 32 -1.33 22.45 8.00
CA THR A 32 -2.57 22.90 7.37
C THR A 32 -2.30 23.21 5.90
N ALA A 33 -3.20 22.85 5.01
CA ALA A 33 -3.20 23.29 3.61
C ALA A 33 -4.53 23.98 3.28
N GLU A 34 -4.46 24.99 2.42
CA GLU A 34 -5.61 25.72 1.91
C GLU A 34 -5.40 25.92 0.41
N ASP A 35 -6.39 25.53 -0.38
CA ASP A 35 -6.44 25.79 -1.82
C ASP A 35 -7.81 26.36 -2.19
N SER A 36 -7.85 27.26 -3.17
CA SER A 36 -9.08 27.90 -3.62
C SER A 36 -9.12 27.94 -5.13
N HIS A 37 -10.16 27.33 -5.70
CA HIS A 37 -10.44 27.38 -7.12
C HIS A 37 -11.64 28.30 -7.41
N VAL A 38 -11.53 29.09 -8.48
CA VAL A 38 -12.60 29.98 -8.92
C VAL A 38 -12.96 29.58 -10.34
N THR A 39 -14.19 29.10 -10.52
CA THR A 39 -14.74 28.75 -11.82
C THR A 39 -15.70 29.84 -12.25
N GLU A 40 -15.46 30.44 -13.41
CA GLU A 40 -16.34 31.43 -14.03
C GLU A 40 -17.09 30.75 -15.20
N VAL A 41 -18.41 30.58 -15.07
CA VAL A 41 -19.27 30.04 -16.13
C VAL A 41 -20.07 31.19 -16.73
N TYR A 42 -19.94 31.38 -18.05
CA TYR A 42 -20.74 32.37 -18.77
C TYR A 42 -22.06 31.75 -19.20
N ASP A 43 -23.18 32.26 -18.67
CA ASP A 43 -24.52 31.84 -19.09
C ASP A 43 -25.01 32.72 -20.27
N PRO A 44 -25.08 32.15 -21.49
CA PRO A 44 -25.52 32.90 -22.67
C PRO A 44 -27.02 33.24 -22.65
N ASP A 45 -27.84 32.57 -21.83
CA ASP A 45 -29.28 32.80 -21.76
C ASP A 45 -29.64 33.98 -20.83
N PHE A 46 -28.76 34.33 -19.89
CA PHE A 46 -28.98 35.43 -18.95
C PHE A 46 -27.98 36.60 -19.07
N GLU A 47 -26.99 36.51 -19.96
CA GLU A 47 -25.87 37.48 -20.09
C GLU A 47 -25.14 37.73 -18.74
N THR A 48 -25.10 36.73 -17.86
CA THR A 48 -24.45 36.80 -16.54
C THR A 48 -23.22 35.90 -16.49
N VAL A 49 -22.23 36.30 -15.67
CA VAL A 49 -21.08 35.47 -15.32
C VAL A 49 -21.38 34.89 -13.94
N ASP A 50 -21.55 33.58 -13.88
CA ASP A 50 -21.69 32.85 -12.63
C ASP A 50 -20.29 32.54 -12.11
N VAL A 51 -20.02 33.01 -10.89
CA VAL A 51 -18.74 32.78 -10.22
C VAL A 51 -18.98 31.81 -9.08
N THR A 52 -18.42 30.62 -9.22
CA THR A 52 -18.38 29.59 -8.16
C THR A 52 -17.00 29.60 -7.54
N VAL A 53 -16.91 29.88 -6.24
CA VAL A 53 -15.67 29.77 -5.47
C VAL A 53 -15.71 28.49 -4.67
N VAL A 54 -14.73 27.62 -4.89
CA VAL A 54 -14.52 26.38 -4.16
C VAL A 54 -13.26 26.53 -3.33
N THR A 55 -13.39 26.53 -2.00
CA THR A 55 -12.25 26.57 -1.08
C THR A 55 -12.14 25.23 -0.39
N LEU A 56 -10.98 24.58 -0.49
CA LEU A 56 -10.66 23.37 0.27
C LEU A 56 -9.63 23.73 1.35
N THR A 57 -9.96 23.39 2.59
CA THR A 57 -9.03 23.47 3.73
C THR A 57 -8.78 22.07 4.26
N ALA A 58 -7.53 21.73 4.53
CA ALA A 58 -7.14 20.43 5.08
C ALA A 58 -6.22 20.60 6.30
N ASP A 59 -6.62 19.99 7.40
CA ASP A 59 -5.87 19.91 8.65
C ASP A 59 -5.22 18.52 8.73
N PHE A 60 -3.89 18.49 8.76
CA PHE A 60 -3.09 17.28 8.84
C PHE A 60 -2.74 16.97 10.28
N GLU A 61 -3.25 15.86 10.81
CA GLU A 61 -2.85 15.31 12.09
C GLU A 61 -1.66 14.36 11.93
N LEU A 62 -1.33 13.57 12.97
CA LEU A 62 -0.24 12.61 12.85
C LEU A 62 -0.57 11.45 11.91
N LYS A 63 -1.83 11.00 11.84
CA LYS A 63 -2.23 9.80 11.07
C LYS A 63 -3.48 10.00 10.20
N GLU A 64 -4.08 11.18 10.28
CA GLU A 64 -5.36 11.46 9.63
C GLU A 64 -5.37 12.88 9.06
N ILE A 65 -6.27 13.09 8.11
CA ILE A 65 -6.56 14.39 7.53
C ILE A 65 -8.02 14.71 7.79
N GLU A 66 -8.27 15.91 8.29
CA GLU A 66 -9.60 16.50 8.33
C GLU A 66 -9.69 17.51 7.20
N SER A 67 -10.57 17.27 6.23
CA SER A 67 -10.75 18.13 5.07
C SER A 67 -12.13 18.77 5.11
N VAL A 68 -12.18 20.05 4.75
CA VAL A 68 -13.42 20.82 4.64
C VAL A 68 -13.47 21.48 3.28
N LEU A 69 -14.46 21.09 2.48
CA LEU A 69 -14.78 21.69 1.18
C LEU A 69 -15.88 22.72 1.39
N THR A 70 -15.60 23.98 1.07
CA THR A 70 -16.57 25.07 1.11
C THR A 70 -16.89 25.53 -0.31
N ILE A 71 -18.16 25.50 -0.68
CA ILE A 71 -18.64 25.97 -1.98
C ILE A 71 -19.45 27.25 -1.76
N GLN A 72 -19.07 28.31 -2.47
CA GLN A 72 -19.77 29.58 -2.46
C GLN A 72 -20.18 29.97 -3.90
N ASP A 73 -21.49 29.92 -4.15
CA ASP A 73 -22.09 30.39 -5.40
C ASP A 73 -22.60 31.83 -5.23
N THR A 74 -22.30 32.67 -6.22
CA THR A 74 -22.74 34.06 -6.27
C THR A 74 -24.17 34.23 -6.79
N TYR A 75 -24.76 33.22 -7.45
CA TYR A 75 -26.12 33.27 -8.00
C TYR A 75 -27.21 33.07 -6.93
N PHE A 76 -26.98 32.17 -5.96
CA PHE A 76 -27.91 31.84 -4.88
C PHE A 76 -27.66 32.62 -3.59
N PHE A 77 -27.90 33.95 -3.57
CA PHE A 77 -27.97 34.75 -2.33
C PHE A 77 -26.88 34.46 -1.25
N GLY A 78 -25.65 34.15 -1.67
CA GLY A 78 -24.50 33.99 -0.77
C GLY A 78 -24.58 32.84 0.25
N SER A 79 -25.38 31.79 0.02
CA SER A 79 -25.30 30.59 0.88
C SER A 79 -24.01 29.83 0.59
N SER A 80 -23.15 29.73 1.61
CA SER A 80 -22.01 28.81 1.60
C SER A 80 -22.47 27.46 2.15
N GLU A 81 -22.12 26.39 1.44
CA GLU A 81 -22.24 25.03 1.95
C GLU A 81 -20.85 24.50 2.26
N ALA A 82 -20.71 23.84 3.41
CA ALA A 82 -19.45 23.29 3.88
C ALA A 82 -19.62 21.79 4.15
N PHE A 83 -18.73 20.99 3.57
CA PHE A 83 -18.69 19.54 3.70
C PHE A 83 -17.40 19.16 4.42
N ALA A 84 -17.52 18.48 5.56
CA ALA A 84 -16.38 18.02 6.33
C ALA A 84 -16.25 16.50 6.21
N ASP A 85 -15.05 16.03 5.91
CA ASP A 85 -14.69 14.61 5.82
C ASP A 85 -13.38 14.37 6.58
N SER A 86 -13.31 13.25 7.30
CA SER A 86 -12.14 12.86 8.09
C SER A 86 -11.75 11.43 7.72
N LYS A 87 -10.51 11.26 7.23
CA LYS A 87 -9.98 9.99 6.73
C LYS A 87 -8.56 9.78 7.21
N THR A 88 -8.19 8.52 7.44
CA THR A 88 -6.81 8.13 7.74
C THR A 88 -5.96 8.21 6.46
N TYR A 89 -4.66 8.45 6.60
CA TYR A 89 -3.75 8.46 5.44
C TYR A 89 -3.74 7.12 4.71
N GLU A 90 -3.79 6.01 5.44
CA GLU A 90 -3.93 4.65 4.92
C GLU A 90 -5.17 4.48 4.04
N ALA A 91 -6.35 4.90 4.51
CA ALA A 91 -7.59 4.78 3.73
C ALA A 91 -7.56 5.64 2.45
N ILE A 92 -6.82 6.75 2.46
CA ILE A 92 -6.62 7.57 1.27
C ILE A 92 -5.63 6.90 0.30
N ALA A 93 -4.56 6.32 0.81
CA ALA A 93 -3.61 5.56 -0.01
C ALA A 93 -4.29 4.37 -0.70
N GLU A 94 -5.16 3.64 0.00
CA GLU A 94 -5.91 2.49 -0.54
C GLU A 94 -6.93 2.90 -1.63
N SER A 95 -7.51 4.09 -1.51
CA SER A 95 -8.51 4.61 -2.44
C SER A 95 -7.93 5.41 -3.62
N THR A 96 -6.61 5.58 -3.68
CA THR A 96 -5.93 6.36 -4.72
C THR A 96 -4.86 5.55 -5.44
N ASN A 97 -4.46 6.00 -6.64
CA ASN A 97 -3.45 5.35 -7.48
C ASN A 97 -2.29 6.29 -7.80
N GLY A 98 -1.14 5.72 -8.17
CA GLY A 98 0.05 6.46 -8.63
C GLY A 98 0.74 7.26 -7.53
N ASP A 99 1.28 8.43 -7.88
CA ASP A 99 2.09 9.28 -6.99
C ASP A 99 1.33 9.73 -5.72
N VAL A 100 0.00 9.75 -5.76
CA VAL A 100 -0.87 10.11 -4.63
C VAL A 100 -0.85 9.01 -3.57
N LYS A 101 -0.94 7.75 -3.98
CA LYS A 101 -0.88 6.60 -3.07
C LYS A 101 0.44 6.59 -2.30
N THR A 102 1.57 6.71 -3.00
CA THR A 102 2.90 6.73 -2.38
C THR A 102 3.09 7.89 -1.41
N THR A 103 2.47 9.04 -1.72
CA THR A 103 2.50 10.24 -0.87
C THR A 103 1.82 9.99 0.47
N PHE A 104 0.63 9.38 0.47
CA PHE A 104 -0.12 9.10 1.69
C PHE A 104 0.44 7.92 2.48
N GLU A 105 1.04 6.92 1.83
CA GLU A 105 1.81 5.85 2.49
C GLU A 105 3.01 6.41 3.26
N ASP A 106 3.77 7.32 2.64
CA ASP A 106 4.91 7.96 3.29
C ASP A 106 4.45 8.84 4.47
N MET A 107 3.31 9.52 4.35
CA MET A 107 2.71 10.31 5.43
C MET A 107 2.24 9.44 6.59
N ASP A 108 1.61 8.29 6.33
CA ASP A 108 1.22 7.36 7.39
C ASP A 108 2.44 6.81 8.14
N ARG A 109 3.47 6.37 7.40
CA ARG A 109 4.72 5.90 7.97
C ARG A 109 5.40 6.98 8.82
N ALA A 110 5.50 8.20 8.29
CA ALA A 110 6.07 9.34 9.02
C ALA A 110 5.29 9.66 10.30
N GLY A 111 3.97 9.66 10.20
CA GLY A 111 3.02 9.82 11.29
C GLY A 111 3.19 8.80 12.41
N SER A 112 3.22 7.53 12.03
CA SER A 112 3.41 6.37 12.90
C SER A 112 4.76 6.43 13.64
N VAL A 113 5.86 6.70 12.92
CA VAL A 113 7.20 6.82 13.52
C VAL A 113 7.28 8.02 14.46
N ALA A 114 6.75 9.18 14.06
CA ALA A 114 6.74 10.38 14.89
C ALA A 114 5.93 10.19 16.17
N SER A 115 4.74 9.59 16.07
CA SER A 115 3.88 9.24 17.22
C SER A 115 4.62 8.33 18.21
N LEU A 116 5.29 7.29 17.72
CA LEU A 116 6.08 6.36 18.54
C LEU A 116 7.23 7.08 19.26
N LEU A 117 7.97 7.93 18.55
CA LEU A 117 9.08 8.70 19.13
C LEU A 117 8.59 9.64 20.25
N ILE A 118 7.42 10.26 20.08
CA ILE A 118 6.80 11.09 21.12
C ILE A 118 6.42 10.24 22.33
N TRP A 119 5.75 9.11 22.16
CA TRP A 119 5.36 8.23 23.26
C TRP A 119 6.57 7.71 24.05
N MET A 120 7.61 7.24 23.36
CA MET A 120 8.87 6.82 23.99
C MET A 120 9.54 7.98 24.74
N GLY A 121 9.48 9.18 24.17
CA GLY A 121 9.92 10.42 24.80
C GLY A 121 9.15 10.76 26.07
N LEU A 122 7.82 10.68 26.05
CA LEU A 122 6.95 10.95 27.20
C LEU A 122 7.24 10.00 28.37
N ILE A 123 7.42 8.70 28.09
CA ILE A 123 7.81 7.72 29.11
C ILE A 123 9.17 8.09 29.71
N GLY A 124 10.15 8.42 28.86
CA GLY A 124 11.48 8.86 29.29
C GLY A 124 11.43 10.14 30.14
N LEU A 125 10.59 11.12 29.77
CA LEU A 125 10.40 12.38 30.49
C LEU A 125 9.74 12.15 31.85
N PHE A 126 8.73 11.30 31.93
CA PHE A 126 8.08 10.93 33.18
C PHE A 126 9.07 10.29 34.16
N LEU A 127 9.85 9.32 33.67
CA LEU A 127 10.92 8.69 34.47
C LEU A 127 11.97 9.72 34.90
N THR A 128 12.37 10.61 34.00
CA THR A 128 13.35 11.67 34.31
C THR A 128 12.83 12.63 35.37
N ALA A 129 11.55 13.02 35.31
CA ALA A 129 10.90 13.84 36.33
C ALA A 129 10.90 13.13 37.69
N ALA A 130 10.46 11.86 37.75
CA ALA A 130 10.46 11.08 38.98
C ALA A 130 11.88 10.92 39.58
N LEU A 131 12.87 10.64 38.74
CA LEU A 131 14.26 10.50 39.15
C LEU A 131 14.90 11.83 39.55
N SER A 132 14.49 12.94 38.95
CA SER A 132 14.95 14.28 39.35
C SER A 132 14.45 14.63 40.76
N VAL A 133 13.20 14.29 41.10
CA VAL A 133 12.66 14.42 42.46
C VAL A 133 13.43 13.53 43.43
N ALA A 134 13.71 12.28 43.04
CA ALA A 134 14.48 11.35 43.87
C ALA A 134 15.94 11.80 44.08
N SER A 135 16.58 12.39 43.05
CA SER A 135 17.92 12.98 43.15
C SER A 135 17.94 14.21 44.05
N LEU A 136 16.96 15.13 43.90
CA LEU A 136 16.77 16.28 44.77
C LEU A 136 16.48 15.88 46.23
N GLY A 137 15.79 14.76 46.41
CA GLY A 137 15.52 14.15 47.72
C GLY A 137 16.71 13.39 48.32
N GLN A 138 17.84 13.30 47.61
CA GLN A 138 19.05 12.52 47.95
C GLN A 138 18.78 11.01 48.10
N ILE A 139 17.74 10.49 47.44
CA ILE A 139 17.32 9.07 47.51
C ILE A 139 18.10 8.23 46.50
N THR A 140 18.37 8.78 45.32
CA THR A 140 18.99 8.07 44.19
C THR A 140 20.15 8.86 43.58
N ASN A 141 21.01 8.17 42.83
CA ASN A 141 22.12 8.78 42.09
C ASN A 141 21.61 9.39 40.77
N SER A 142 22.16 10.53 40.37
CA SER A 142 21.75 11.31 39.21
C SER A 142 22.16 10.72 37.84
N ARG A 143 22.96 9.64 37.85
CA ARG A 143 23.33 8.91 36.62
C ARG A 143 22.11 8.32 35.90
N LEU A 144 21.13 7.79 36.65
CA LEU A 144 19.92 7.24 36.05
C LEU A 144 19.08 8.35 35.39
N THR A 145 18.99 9.51 36.05
CA THR A 145 18.35 10.72 35.52
C THR A 145 19.00 11.17 34.21
N THR A 146 20.32 11.01 34.08
CA THR A 146 21.07 11.39 32.87
C THR A 146 20.76 10.47 31.70
N LEU A 147 20.68 9.16 31.93
CA LEU A 147 20.34 8.18 30.89
C LEU A 147 18.90 8.35 30.41
N CYS A 148 17.93 8.41 31.33
CA CYS A 148 16.53 8.62 30.97
C CYS A 148 16.32 9.98 30.29
N GLY A 149 16.96 11.04 30.79
CA GLY A 149 16.83 12.37 30.22
C GLY A 149 17.47 12.49 28.84
N GLY A 150 18.61 11.84 28.62
CA GLY A 150 19.27 11.78 27.31
C GLY A 150 18.44 11.03 26.29
N PHE A 151 17.91 9.86 26.65
CA PHE A 151 17.02 9.09 25.77
C PHE A 151 15.76 9.87 25.39
N ALA A 152 15.08 10.45 26.40
CA ALA A 152 13.89 11.29 26.15
C ALA A 152 14.20 12.46 25.22
N ALA A 153 15.33 13.15 25.41
CA ALA A 153 15.69 14.27 24.55
C ALA A 153 16.01 13.84 23.12
N SER A 154 16.61 12.69 22.91
CA SER A 154 16.85 12.17 21.57
C SER A 154 15.54 11.87 20.84
N THR A 155 14.60 11.18 21.48
CA THR A 155 13.35 10.79 20.81
C THR A 155 12.41 11.97 20.60
N THR A 156 12.25 12.87 21.57
CA THR A 156 11.40 14.08 21.40
C THR A 156 11.96 15.07 20.40
N MET A 157 13.28 15.15 20.24
CA MET A 157 13.90 16.04 19.25
C MET A 157 13.84 15.46 17.83
N LEU A 158 13.92 14.13 17.68
CA LEU A 158 13.84 13.47 16.37
C LEU A 158 12.41 13.42 15.82
N ALA A 159 11.39 13.28 16.67
CA ALA A 159 10.00 13.19 16.24
C ALA A 159 9.54 14.28 15.24
N PRO A 160 9.71 15.60 15.52
CA PRO A 160 9.31 16.63 14.58
C PRO A 160 10.19 16.69 13.32
N ILE A 161 11.45 16.24 13.40
CA ILE A 161 12.36 16.22 12.25
C ILE A 161 11.95 15.10 11.29
N VAL A 162 11.70 13.90 11.81
CA VAL A 162 11.25 12.75 11.01
C VAL A 162 9.95 13.07 10.31
N TRP A 163 8.97 13.63 11.04
CA TRP A 163 7.69 14.01 10.45
C TRP A 163 7.84 15.09 9.37
N TYR A 164 8.63 16.13 9.62
CA TYR A 164 8.80 17.24 8.66
C TYR A 164 9.65 16.88 7.43
N VAL A 165 10.66 16.01 7.56
CA VAL A 165 11.50 15.59 6.43
C VAL A 165 10.75 14.62 5.51
N LEU A 166 9.83 13.83 6.07
CA LEU A 166 9.00 12.90 5.33
C LEU A 166 7.66 13.51 4.91
N LEU A 167 7.45 14.82 5.17
CA LEU A 167 6.34 15.53 4.58
C LEU A 167 6.60 15.70 3.07
N PRO A 168 5.63 15.35 2.21
CA PRO A 168 5.72 15.62 0.78
C PRO A 168 5.85 17.13 0.52
N SER A 169 6.68 17.53 -0.44
CA SER A 169 6.85 18.94 -0.82
C SER A 169 5.71 19.49 -1.68
N SER A 170 4.89 18.61 -2.26
CA SER A 170 3.75 18.92 -3.12
C SER A 170 3.12 17.61 -3.62
N GLY A 171 1.80 17.48 -3.62
CA GLY A 171 1.09 16.36 -4.25
C GLY A 171 -0.28 16.81 -4.76
N THR A 172 -0.75 16.22 -5.85
CA THR A 172 -2.05 16.56 -6.48
C THR A 172 -3.06 15.45 -6.21
N TYR A 173 -4.07 15.69 -5.39
CA TYR A 173 -5.10 14.72 -5.01
C TYR A 173 -6.39 14.97 -5.77
N ALA A 174 -6.99 13.95 -6.39
CA ALA A 174 -8.32 14.09 -6.99
C ALA A 174 -9.40 13.87 -5.92
N TYR A 175 -10.18 14.91 -5.61
CA TYR A 175 -11.37 14.79 -4.77
C TYR A 175 -12.57 14.39 -5.64
N VAL A 176 -13.13 13.21 -5.36
CA VAL A 176 -14.37 12.73 -5.97
C VAL A 176 -15.53 13.11 -5.06
N ASP A 177 -16.40 14.01 -5.54
CA ASP A 177 -17.63 14.40 -4.84
C ASP A 177 -18.75 13.37 -5.15
N ASP A 178 -18.96 12.43 -4.22
CA ASP A 178 -20.06 11.44 -4.28
C ASP A 178 -21.43 12.03 -3.84
N SER A 179 -21.54 13.35 -3.66
CA SER A 179 -22.79 13.99 -3.23
C SER A 179 -23.81 14.15 -4.38
N LEU A 180 -25.08 14.39 -3.99
CA LEU A 180 -26.19 14.70 -4.90
C LEU A 180 -25.88 15.92 -5.81
N PHE A 181 -24.96 16.80 -5.39
CA PHE A 181 -24.51 17.95 -6.17
C PHE A 181 -23.46 17.58 -7.24
N GLY A 182 -22.50 16.70 -6.95
CA GLY A 182 -21.60 16.12 -7.95
C GLY A 182 -22.35 15.41 -9.09
N PHE A 183 -23.49 14.78 -8.77
CA PHE A 183 -24.43 14.23 -9.75
C PHE A 183 -25.18 15.29 -10.57
N LEU A 184 -25.50 16.45 -9.99
CA LEU A 184 -26.29 17.51 -10.64
C LEU A 184 -25.47 18.44 -11.55
N PHE A 185 -24.16 18.57 -11.32
CA PHE A 185 -23.30 19.56 -12.00
C PHE A 185 -22.18 18.95 -12.87
N ALA A 186 -22.23 17.65 -13.13
CA ALA A 186 -21.20 16.89 -13.86
C ALA A 186 -19.83 16.98 -13.16
N SER A 187 -19.58 16.00 -12.29
CA SER A 187 -18.34 15.83 -11.51
C SER A 187 -17.08 16.02 -12.35
N GLU A 188 -16.47 17.20 -12.28
CA GLU A 188 -15.05 17.34 -12.57
C GLU A 188 -14.30 16.83 -11.34
N GLU A 189 -13.41 15.86 -11.52
CA GLU A 189 -12.43 15.47 -10.51
C GLU A 189 -11.66 16.72 -10.09
N TYR A 190 -11.82 17.17 -8.84
CA TYR A 190 -11.09 18.34 -8.37
C TYR A 190 -9.68 17.91 -8.02
N THR A 191 -8.71 18.25 -8.87
CA THR A 191 -7.29 18.05 -8.58
C THR A 191 -6.81 19.13 -7.61
N VAL A 192 -6.45 18.72 -6.41
CA VAL A 192 -6.03 19.59 -5.30
C VAL A 192 -4.52 19.47 -5.12
N THR A 193 -3.80 20.57 -5.28
CA THR A 193 -2.39 20.64 -4.91
C THR A 193 -2.23 21.04 -3.45
N PHE A 194 -1.67 20.16 -2.62
CA PHE A 194 -1.42 20.48 -1.22
C PHE A 194 0.00 21.03 -1.00
N GLU A 195 0.11 22.26 -0.49
CA GLU A 195 1.34 22.81 0.10
C GLU A 195 1.19 22.85 1.64
N PRO A 196 1.55 21.78 2.36
CA PRO A 196 1.33 21.70 3.79
C PRO A 196 2.20 22.72 4.54
N SER A 197 1.55 23.62 5.28
CA SER A 197 2.20 24.61 6.13
C SER A 197 2.26 24.13 7.59
N PRO A 198 3.42 24.23 8.27
CA PRO A 198 3.53 23.83 9.67
C PRO A 198 2.53 24.49 10.61
N SER A 199 1.90 23.69 11.47
CA SER A 199 0.88 24.15 12.42
C SER A 199 1.30 23.91 13.89
N ARG A 200 0.33 24.01 14.80
CA ARG A 200 0.53 24.04 16.26
C ARG A 200 1.18 22.77 16.80
N GLY A 201 0.84 21.60 16.28
CA GLY A 201 1.38 20.32 16.73
C GLY A 201 2.88 20.20 16.50
N LEU A 202 3.36 20.57 15.31
CA LEU A 202 4.79 20.59 15.00
C LEU A 202 5.54 21.57 15.91
N LEU A 203 4.98 22.77 16.13
CA LEU A 203 5.58 23.77 17.00
C LEU A 203 5.68 23.31 18.47
N LEU A 204 4.62 22.67 18.99
CA LEU A 204 4.61 22.10 20.33
C LEU A 204 5.64 20.97 20.47
N SER A 205 5.75 20.11 19.46
CA SER A 205 6.74 19.03 19.40
C SER A 205 8.18 19.56 19.37
N LEU A 206 8.47 20.56 18.53
CA LEU A 206 9.77 21.24 18.48
C LEU A 206 10.11 21.89 19.82
N LEU A 207 9.16 22.59 20.45
CA LEU A 207 9.38 23.21 21.75
C LEU A 207 9.62 22.16 22.84
N SER A 208 8.95 21.02 22.78
CA SER A 208 9.19 19.87 23.65
C SER A 208 10.63 19.34 23.49
N GLY A 209 11.09 19.15 22.25
CA GLY A 209 12.47 18.75 21.95
C GLY A 209 13.50 19.72 22.52
N VAL A 210 13.31 21.03 22.30
CA VAL A 210 14.20 22.08 22.85
C VAL A 210 14.22 22.07 24.39
N CYS A 211 13.05 21.93 25.03
CA CYS A 211 12.96 21.79 26.49
C CYS A 211 13.69 20.53 26.99
N SER A 212 13.60 19.42 26.27
CA SER A 212 14.30 18.18 26.61
C SER A 212 15.82 18.32 26.49
N VAL A 213 16.32 18.98 25.45
CA VAL A 213 17.76 19.24 25.29
C VAL A 213 18.26 20.17 26.42
N ALA A 214 17.52 21.24 26.72
CA ALA A 214 17.84 22.12 27.84
C ALA A 214 17.83 21.37 29.18
N MET A 215 16.91 20.43 29.37
CA MET A 215 16.85 19.56 30.55
C MET A 215 18.15 18.74 30.69
N VAL A 216 18.65 18.13 29.61
CA VAL A 216 19.91 17.37 29.62
C VAL A 216 21.10 18.25 30.02
N VAL A 217 21.17 19.48 29.51
CA VAL A 217 22.19 20.47 29.90
C VAL A 217 22.09 20.78 31.41
N MET A 218 20.87 20.91 31.94
CA MET A 218 20.68 21.14 33.38
C MET A 218 21.05 19.91 34.22
N ILE A 219 20.81 18.68 33.73
CA ILE A 219 21.27 17.45 34.39
C ILE A 219 22.79 17.41 34.47
N TYR A 220 23.48 17.80 33.39
CA TYR A 220 24.93 17.89 33.36
C TYR A 220 25.47 18.87 34.43
N PHE A 221 24.92 20.08 34.50
CA PHE A 221 25.30 21.05 35.53
C PHE A 221 24.90 20.61 36.95
N HIS A 222 23.77 19.92 37.11
CA HIS A 222 23.37 19.33 38.39
C HIS A 222 24.38 18.28 38.88
N ASN A 223 24.94 17.48 37.97
CA ASN A 223 25.92 16.45 38.27
C ASN A 223 27.30 17.01 38.65
N GLN A 224 27.67 18.17 38.10
CA GLN A 224 28.92 18.85 38.44
C GLN A 224 28.85 19.68 39.73
N ALA A 225 27.64 20.07 40.14
CA ALA A 225 27.47 20.87 41.33
C ALA A 225 27.74 20.06 42.61
N ASP A 226 28.38 20.72 43.58
CA ASP A 226 28.68 20.13 44.89
C ASP A 226 27.41 19.56 45.55
N PRO A 227 27.52 18.41 46.24
CA PRO A 227 26.41 17.83 47.00
C PRO A 227 25.84 18.87 47.97
N ALA A 228 24.55 19.17 47.80
CA ALA A 228 23.79 19.96 48.73
C ALA A 228 23.63 19.17 50.04
N ASN A 229 23.83 19.82 51.20
CA ASN A 229 23.65 19.15 52.50
C ASN A 229 22.19 19.20 52.98
N GLU A 230 21.38 20.09 52.43
CA GLU A 230 19.98 20.27 52.80
C GLU A 230 19.03 19.91 51.65
N LYS A 231 17.73 19.79 51.92
CA LYS A 231 16.70 19.60 50.90
C LYS A 231 16.18 20.94 50.34
N PRO A 232 15.63 21.00 49.12
CA PRO A 232 15.02 22.20 48.57
C PRO A 232 13.88 22.74 49.45
N GLY A 233 13.73 24.07 49.50
CA GLY A 233 12.72 24.75 50.33
C GLY A 233 11.28 24.32 50.04
N TRP A 234 10.92 24.13 48.76
CA TRP A 234 9.59 23.65 48.37
C TRP A 234 9.32 22.23 48.88
N MET A 235 10.33 21.35 48.87
CA MET A 235 10.22 19.98 49.37
C MET A 235 10.08 19.96 50.90
N LYS A 236 10.78 20.87 51.60
CA LYS A 236 10.57 21.12 53.04
C LYS A 236 9.15 21.64 53.33
N SER A 237 8.61 22.52 52.49
CA SER A 237 7.24 23.04 52.62
C SER A 237 6.17 21.98 52.36
N ILE A 238 6.33 21.12 51.34
CA ILE A 238 5.44 19.97 51.11
C ILE A 238 5.52 18.99 52.29
N HIS A 239 6.73 18.69 52.78
CA HIS A 239 6.89 17.88 53.97
C HIS A 239 6.23 18.51 55.21
N ARG A 240 6.20 19.85 55.29
CA ARG A 240 5.53 20.59 56.37
C ARG A 240 4.00 20.54 56.26
N LEU A 241 3.47 20.71 55.04
CA LEU A 241 2.04 20.61 54.70
C LEU A 241 1.50 19.20 54.95
N VAL A 242 2.22 18.16 54.52
CA VAL A 242 1.89 16.75 54.78
C VAL A 242 2.02 16.40 56.27
N SER A 243 2.76 17.19 57.06
CA SER A 243 2.93 16.99 58.51
C SER A 243 2.02 17.85 59.39
N GLN A 244 1.18 18.72 58.82
CA GLN A 244 0.24 19.55 59.57
C GLN A 244 -1.20 19.10 59.32
N SER A 245 -1.65 18.14 60.11
CA SER A 245 -3.05 17.99 60.51
C SER A 245 -3.15 16.97 61.64
N GLU A 246 -3.38 17.42 62.88
CA GLU A 246 -4.04 16.67 63.97
C GLU A 246 -4.09 17.53 65.24
N ASP A 247 -4.81 18.66 65.16
CA ASP A 247 -5.48 19.27 66.32
C ASP A 247 -6.99 19.14 66.04
N ASP A 248 -7.52 17.94 66.25
CA ASP A 248 -8.85 17.70 66.86
C ASP A 248 -9.23 16.21 66.75
N VAL A 249 -9.65 15.65 67.90
CA VAL A 249 -10.31 14.36 68.15
C VAL A 249 -9.45 13.12 68.48
N GLU A 250 -9.53 12.76 69.77
CA GLU A 250 -9.26 11.52 70.53
C GLU A 250 -8.43 10.35 69.94
N LYS A 251 -7.35 10.00 70.68
CA LYS A 251 -6.37 8.90 70.50
C LYS A 251 -6.96 7.53 70.09
N PRO A 252 -6.36 6.81 69.11
CA PRO A 252 -5.25 5.86 69.37
C PRO A 252 -4.20 5.70 68.23
N PRO A 253 -3.21 4.78 68.33
CA PRO A 253 -1.78 5.01 68.64
C PRO A 253 -1.05 6.06 67.77
N THR A 254 -0.02 6.70 68.35
CA THR A 254 0.58 7.95 67.89
C THR A 254 1.17 7.93 66.47
N PHE A 255 0.96 9.01 65.70
CA PHE A 255 1.49 9.21 64.35
C PHE A 255 3.03 9.16 64.30
N THR A 256 3.72 9.52 65.38
CA THR A 256 5.18 9.36 65.54
C THR A 256 5.61 7.90 65.48
N GLU A 257 4.87 6.99 66.10
CA GLU A 257 5.13 5.55 66.02
C GLU A 257 4.84 5.02 64.61
N ARG A 258 3.77 5.50 63.94
CA ARG A 258 3.46 5.12 62.54
C ARG A 258 4.44 5.70 61.53
N LYS A 259 4.97 6.91 61.75
CA LYS A 259 5.99 7.57 60.91
C LYS A 259 7.35 6.91 61.06
N GLU A 260 7.75 6.55 62.28
CA GLU A 260 8.93 5.72 62.49
C GLU A 260 8.75 4.32 61.91
N HIS A 261 7.55 3.74 62.00
CA HIS A 261 7.24 2.44 61.44
C HIS A 261 7.20 2.48 59.89
N ALA A 262 6.64 3.50 59.27
CA ALA A 262 6.62 3.68 57.80
C ALA A 262 8.01 4.04 57.25
N GLY A 263 8.79 4.84 57.98
CA GLY A 263 10.19 5.14 57.65
C GLY A 263 11.11 3.92 57.82
N ARG A 264 10.86 3.09 58.84
CA ARG A 264 11.49 1.77 58.99
C ARG A 264 11.06 0.85 57.86
N LEU A 265 9.76 0.72 57.58
CA LEU A 265 9.24 -0.11 56.49
C LEU A 265 9.77 0.34 55.13
N LEU A 266 9.90 1.62 54.84
CA LEU A 266 10.48 2.12 53.58
C LEU A 266 11.99 1.86 53.48
N ARG A 267 12.74 2.01 54.57
CA ARG A 267 14.16 1.61 54.60
C ARG A 267 14.32 0.11 54.50
N GLU A 268 13.46 -0.64 55.17
CA GLU A 268 13.44 -2.10 55.16
C GLU A 268 13.05 -2.59 53.77
N TYR A 269 12.02 -2.04 53.13
CA TYR A 269 11.65 -2.28 51.73
C TYR A 269 12.76 -1.87 50.77
N ALA A 270 13.39 -0.70 50.91
CA ALA A 270 14.49 -0.28 50.04
C ALA A 270 15.73 -1.17 50.20
N SER A 271 16.05 -1.59 51.43
CA SER A 271 17.14 -2.51 51.71
C SER A 271 16.84 -3.93 51.24
N THR A 272 15.58 -4.37 51.38
CA THR A 272 15.06 -5.67 50.93
C THR A 272 14.99 -5.71 49.42
N TYR A 273 14.55 -4.64 48.76
CA TYR A 273 14.57 -4.49 47.31
C TYR A 273 16.01 -4.51 46.79
N LYS A 274 16.95 -3.83 47.45
CA LYS A 274 18.37 -3.81 47.04
C LYS A 274 19.07 -5.16 47.25
N SER A 275 18.65 -5.95 48.25
CA SER A 275 19.23 -7.26 48.57
C SER A 275 18.50 -8.45 47.91
N ASN A 276 17.23 -8.28 47.51
CA ASN A 276 16.41 -9.34 46.95
C ASN A 276 16.34 -9.26 45.42
N ARG A 277 17.23 -10.04 44.79
CA ARG A 277 17.34 -10.17 43.33
C ARG A 277 16.02 -10.52 42.63
N LYS A 278 15.13 -11.28 43.28
CA LYS A 278 13.84 -11.67 42.69
C LYS A 278 12.90 -10.48 42.52
N MET A 279 12.96 -9.50 43.43
CA MET A 279 12.10 -8.31 43.42
C MET A 279 12.58 -7.26 42.39
N GLN A 280 13.89 -7.18 42.19
CA GLN A 280 14.50 -6.41 41.09
C GLN A 280 14.17 -7.03 39.73
N PHE A 281 14.20 -8.36 39.63
CA PHE A 281 13.80 -9.06 38.40
C PHE A 281 12.31 -8.84 38.08
N ALA A 282 11.44 -8.88 39.09
CA ALA A 282 10.01 -8.65 38.91
C ALA A 282 9.68 -7.22 38.44
N SER A 283 10.41 -6.21 38.92
CA SER A 283 10.23 -4.82 38.49
C SER A 283 10.76 -4.58 37.08
N VAL A 284 11.88 -5.20 36.69
CA VAL A 284 12.34 -5.22 35.29
C VAL A 284 11.32 -5.91 34.38
N LEU A 285 10.74 -7.03 34.82
CA LEU A 285 9.67 -7.72 34.08
C LEU A 285 8.40 -6.87 33.92
N ILE A 286 8.03 -6.09 34.93
CA ILE A 286 6.89 -5.16 34.84
C ILE A 286 7.19 -4.04 33.83
N VAL A 287 8.40 -3.48 33.84
CA VAL A 287 8.80 -2.48 32.84
C VAL A 287 8.82 -3.09 31.44
N ILE A 288 9.36 -4.30 31.27
CA ILE A 288 9.34 -5.04 30.01
C ILE A 288 7.90 -5.31 29.56
N ALA A 289 7.00 -5.71 30.46
CA ALA A 289 5.60 -5.97 30.14
C ALA A 289 4.84 -4.69 29.73
N ILE A 290 5.13 -3.55 30.36
CA ILE A 290 4.55 -2.25 29.99
C ILE A 290 5.11 -1.75 28.66
N SER A 291 6.39 -1.97 28.37
CA SER A 291 6.99 -1.66 27.07
C SER A 291 6.66 -2.69 25.97
N ALA A 292 6.23 -3.89 26.35
CA ALA A 292 5.94 -4.97 25.41
C ALA A 292 4.67 -4.70 24.61
N TYR A 293 3.68 -3.99 25.16
CA TYR A 293 2.45 -3.68 24.42
C TYR A 293 2.69 -2.74 23.22
N PRO A 294 3.36 -1.58 23.36
CA PRO A 294 3.69 -0.74 22.21
C PRO A 294 4.78 -1.34 21.30
N MET A 295 5.69 -2.17 21.83
CA MET A 295 6.60 -2.94 20.97
C MET A 295 5.86 -4.02 20.18
N TYR A 296 4.88 -4.69 20.78
CA TYR A 296 4.09 -5.73 20.13
C TYR A 296 3.24 -5.15 19.02
N SER A 297 2.57 -4.00 19.22
CA SER A 297 1.83 -3.36 18.12
C SER A 297 2.78 -2.92 16.99
N PHE A 298 3.94 -2.35 17.33
CA PHE A 298 4.93 -1.99 16.32
C PHE A 298 5.50 -3.20 15.56
N PHE A 299 5.74 -4.32 16.25
CA PHE A 299 6.22 -5.54 15.62
C PHE A 299 5.11 -6.32 14.91
N SER A 300 3.84 -6.20 15.28
CA SER A 300 2.74 -6.76 14.48
C SER A 300 2.61 -6.03 13.17
N ASP A 301 2.60 -4.69 13.20
CA ASP A 301 2.45 -3.86 12.00
C ASP A 301 3.70 -3.94 11.08
N TRP A 302 4.88 -4.25 11.64
CA TRP A 302 6.13 -4.44 10.88
C TRP A 302 6.36 -5.88 10.40
N LEU A 303 5.67 -6.87 10.98
CA LEU A 303 5.77 -8.29 10.59
C LEU A 303 4.58 -8.75 9.74
N GLU A 304 3.48 -8.00 9.71
CA GLU A 304 2.44 -8.19 8.71
C GLU A 304 3.02 -7.78 7.34
N GLU A 305 3.03 -8.73 6.40
CA GLU A 305 3.26 -8.40 4.99
C GLU A 305 2.26 -7.29 4.62
N GLU A 306 2.70 -6.27 3.87
CA GLU A 306 1.92 -5.04 3.55
C GLU A 306 0.51 -5.30 3.01
N ASP A 307 0.23 -6.52 2.52
CA ASP A 307 -1.04 -6.96 1.97
C ASP A 307 -1.63 -8.18 2.71
N ALA A 308 -1.21 -8.48 3.93
CA ALA A 308 -1.67 -9.69 4.65
C ALA A 308 -3.19 -9.71 4.85
N TYR A 309 -3.81 -8.54 5.03
CA TYR A 309 -5.26 -8.39 5.14
C TYR A 309 -6.00 -8.81 3.86
N GLN A 310 -5.36 -8.65 2.68
CA GLN A 310 -5.94 -9.04 1.40
C GLN A 310 -6.24 -10.54 1.34
N ARG A 311 -5.46 -11.35 2.07
CA ARG A 311 -5.71 -12.80 2.14
C ARG A 311 -6.99 -13.16 2.89
N GLU A 312 -7.56 -12.25 3.68
CA GLU A 312 -8.83 -12.45 4.37
C GLU A 312 -10.05 -12.02 3.54
N LEU A 313 -9.82 -11.31 2.43
CA LEU A 313 -10.86 -10.86 1.52
C LEU A 313 -11.34 -12.00 0.59
N TYR A 314 -12.49 -11.76 -0.03
CA TYR A 314 -13.06 -12.64 -1.06
C TYR A 314 -12.87 -11.97 -2.42
N TYR A 315 -12.33 -12.71 -3.39
CA TYR A 315 -12.11 -12.21 -4.74
C TYR A 315 -12.97 -12.96 -5.76
N GLY A 316 -13.62 -12.20 -6.63
CA GLY A 316 -14.13 -12.70 -7.90
C GLY A 316 -13.04 -12.58 -8.95
N ILE A 317 -12.68 -13.71 -9.57
CA ILE A 317 -11.73 -13.74 -10.69
C ILE A 317 -12.55 -13.78 -11.97
N TYR A 318 -12.47 -12.71 -12.75
CA TYR A 318 -13.05 -12.61 -14.07
C TYR A 318 -11.91 -12.55 -15.08
N GLY A 319 -12.20 -12.92 -16.32
CA GLY A 319 -11.26 -12.65 -17.40
C GLY A 319 -11.92 -12.85 -18.74
N GLU A 320 -11.37 -12.18 -19.73
CA GLU A 320 -11.88 -12.19 -21.09
C GLU A 320 -10.86 -12.85 -22.01
N TYR A 321 -11.33 -13.86 -22.75
CA TYR A 321 -10.55 -14.48 -23.81
C TYR A 321 -10.70 -13.67 -25.09
N SER A 322 -9.58 -13.38 -25.73
CA SER A 322 -9.55 -12.76 -27.06
C SER A 322 -8.47 -13.38 -27.92
N PHE A 323 -8.62 -13.24 -29.23
CA PHE A 323 -7.68 -13.76 -30.22
C PHE A 323 -6.98 -12.59 -30.92
N ILE A 324 -5.68 -12.72 -31.11
CA ILE A 324 -4.86 -11.80 -31.90
C ILE A 324 -4.26 -12.57 -33.06
N THR A 325 -4.53 -12.17 -34.29
CA THR A 325 -3.93 -12.78 -35.48
C THR A 325 -2.42 -12.60 -35.45
N TRP A 326 -1.68 -13.70 -35.46
CA TRP A 326 -0.22 -13.70 -35.56
C TRP A 326 0.24 -13.80 -37.01
N TYR A 327 -0.38 -14.70 -37.76
CA TYR A 327 -0.05 -14.96 -39.15
C TYR A 327 -1.27 -15.38 -39.94
N GLU A 328 -1.42 -14.87 -41.15
CA GLU A 328 -2.47 -15.25 -42.10
C GLU A 328 -1.90 -15.26 -43.50
N SER A 329 -2.06 -16.37 -44.23
CA SER A 329 -1.71 -16.45 -45.64
C SER A 329 -2.47 -17.55 -46.36
N ASP A 330 -2.81 -17.29 -47.62
CA ASP A 330 -3.24 -18.28 -48.59
C ASP A 330 -2.01 -18.73 -49.39
N VAL A 331 -1.79 -20.04 -49.50
CA VAL A 331 -0.63 -20.62 -50.18
C VAL A 331 -1.09 -21.77 -51.07
N GLU A 332 -0.61 -21.77 -52.32
CA GLU A 332 -0.80 -22.84 -53.28
C GLU A 332 0.38 -23.82 -53.14
N LEU A 333 0.10 -25.09 -52.83
CA LEU A 333 1.11 -26.12 -52.55
C LEU A 333 1.01 -27.26 -53.56
N THR A 334 2.13 -27.61 -54.18
CA THR A 334 2.22 -28.77 -55.09
C THR A 334 2.42 -30.09 -54.31
N GLU A 335 2.31 -31.25 -54.99
CA GLU A 335 2.47 -32.57 -54.34
C GLU A 335 3.77 -32.69 -53.53
N GLY A 336 3.63 -32.87 -52.21
CA GLY A 336 4.75 -33.00 -51.28
C GLY A 336 5.50 -31.70 -50.98
N GLU A 337 5.01 -30.56 -51.46
CA GLU A 337 5.50 -29.24 -51.09
C GLU A 337 5.00 -28.85 -49.70
N SER A 338 5.88 -28.26 -48.90
CA SER A 338 5.57 -27.86 -47.54
C SER A 338 5.89 -26.40 -47.28
N LEU A 339 4.96 -25.71 -46.63
CA LEU A 339 5.16 -24.43 -46.00
C LEU A 339 5.64 -24.66 -44.57
N THR A 340 6.88 -24.28 -44.27
CA THR A 340 7.41 -24.26 -42.90
C THR A 340 7.53 -22.83 -42.40
N LEU A 341 6.81 -22.54 -41.31
CA LEU A 341 6.88 -21.30 -40.56
C LEU A 341 7.64 -21.57 -39.26
N SER A 342 8.52 -20.64 -38.89
CA SER A 342 9.30 -20.73 -37.66
C SER A 342 9.37 -19.35 -37.03
N PHE A 343 8.90 -19.26 -35.80
CA PHE A 343 8.76 -18.02 -35.05
C PHE A 343 9.30 -18.18 -33.62
N THR A 344 9.53 -17.05 -32.97
CA THR A 344 9.75 -16.95 -31.51
C THR A 344 8.75 -15.98 -30.89
N GLU A 345 8.75 -15.85 -29.56
CA GLU A 345 7.98 -14.85 -28.84
C GLU A 345 8.32 -13.40 -29.27
N GLU A 346 9.54 -13.17 -29.79
CA GLU A 346 9.96 -11.86 -30.31
C GLU A 346 9.22 -11.48 -31.60
N ASP A 347 8.65 -12.45 -32.31
CA ASP A 347 7.88 -12.24 -33.55
C ASP A 347 6.40 -11.97 -33.28
N PHE A 348 5.97 -11.86 -32.02
CA PHE A 348 4.60 -11.52 -31.67
C PHE A 348 4.20 -10.13 -32.20
N PRO A 349 2.94 -9.96 -32.63
CA PRO A 349 2.44 -8.65 -33.05
C PRO A 349 2.47 -7.65 -31.89
N GLU A 350 2.64 -6.36 -32.18
CA GLU A 350 2.77 -5.31 -31.16
C GLU A 350 1.61 -5.31 -30.14
N GLU A 351 0.40 -5.66 -30.57
CA GLU A 351 -0.79 -5.76 -29.72
C GLU A 351 -0.69 -6.86 -28.66
N ALA A 352 0.05 -7.94 -28.94
CA ALA A 352 0.23 -9.06 -28.02
C ALA A 352 1.30 -8.76 -26.95
N LEU A 353 2.25 -7.85 -27.21
CA LEU A 353 3.36 -7.55 -26.28
C LEU A 353 2.90 -6.90 -24.96
N THR A 354 1.73 -6.26 -24.95
CA THR A 354 1.16 -5.61 -23.76
C THR A 354 0.05 -6.42 -23.10
N ARG A 355 -0.20 -7.64 -23.57
CA ARG A 355 -1.29 -8.49 -23.07
C ARG A 355 -0.78 -9.86 -22.66
N ASN A 356 -1.58 -10.56 -21.85
CA ASN A 356 -1.20 -11.85 -21.33
C ASN A 356 -1.54 -12.96 -22.35
N VAL A 357 -0.57 -13.33 -23.18
CA VAL A 357 -0.70 -14.44 -24.14
C VAL A 357 -0.64 -15.76 -23.39
N VAL A 358 -1.65 -16.61 -23.54
CA VAL A 358 -1.80 -17.85 -22.77
C VAL A 358 -1.89 -19.10 -23.64
N GLY A 359 -1.97 -18.92 -24.97
CA GLY A 359 -2.08 -20.02 -25.91
C GLY A 359 -1.87 -19.60 -27.35
N VAL A 360 -1.85 -20.59 -28.24
CA VAL A 360 -1.76 -20.43 -29.68
C VAL A 360 -2.77 -21.35 -30.34
N ASN A 361 -3.46 -20.85 -31.36
CA ASN A 361 -4.32 -21.64 -32.22
C ASN A 361 -3.75 -21.69 -33.65
N LEU A 362 -3.63 -22.88 -34.21
CA LEU A 362 -3.33 -23.09 -35.64
C LEU A 362 -4.62 -23.54 -36.33
N LEU A 363 -5.00 -22.79 -37.35
CA LEU A 363 -6.11 -23.05 -38.23
C LEU A 363 -5.61 -23.36 -39.64
N ILE A 364 -6.17 -24.39 -40.25
CA ILE A 364 -5.88 -24.77 -41.64
C ILE A 364 -7.22 -24.97 -42.36
N GLU A 365 -7.41 -24.25 -43.45
CA GLU A 365 -8.59 -24.32 -44.30
C GLU A 365 -8.20 -24.68 -45.74
N LEU A 366 -8.91 -25.62 -46.36
CA LEU A 366 -8.73 -25.96 -47.77
C LEU A 366 -9.82 -25.28 -48.60
N TYR A 367 -9.41 -24.38 -49.50
CA TYR A 367 -10.35 -23.61 -50.33
C TYR A 367 -10.78 -24.34 -51.61
N ASP A 368 -9.91 -25.19 -52.17
CA ASP A 368 -10.17 -25.89 -53.45
C ASP A 368 -11.46 -26.70 -53.40
N ASN A 369 -11.65 -27.50 -52.35
CA ASN A 369 -12.78 -28.41 -52.19
C ASN A 369 -14.16 -27.72 -52.16
N TRP A 370 -14.24 -26.41 -51.91
CA TRP A 370 -15.50 -25.66 -51.78
C TRP A 370 -15.68 -24.52 -52.78
N GLN A 371 -14.60 -23.87 -53.22
CA GLN A 371 -14.67 -22.68 -54.08
C GLN A 371 -14.40 -22.96 -55.56
N GLY A 372 -14.14 -24.21 -55.91
CA GLY A 372 -13.93 -24.67 -57.27
C GLY A 372 -12.53 -25.24 -57.38
N ASP A 373 -12.49 -26.56 -57.34
CA ASP A 373 -11.29 -27.37 -57.52
C ASP A 373 -10.57 -26.99 -58.83
N ASN A 374 -9.25 -26.89 -58.76
CA ASN A 374 -8.37 -26.55 -59.87
C ASN A 374 -7.98 -27.76 -60.74
N GLU A 375 -8.51 -28.96 -60.44
CA GLU A 375 -8.41 -30.17 -61.25
C GLU A 375 -8.66 -29.93 -62.75
N GLU A 376 -7.66 -30.26 -63.57
CA GLU A 376 -7.76 -30.21 -65.02
C GLU A 376 -8.11 -31.58 -65.61
N THR A 377 -9.00 -31.59 -66.61
CA THR A 377 -9.32 -32.81 -67.37
C THR A 377 -8.84 -32.70 -68.80
N SER A 378 -8.13 -33.73 -69.28
CA SER A 378 -7.62 -33.78 -70.65
C SER A 378 -7.96 -35.12 -71.34
N GLY A 379 -8.56 -35.04 -72.53
CA GLY A 379 -8.91 -36.24 -73.30
C GLY A 379 -10.19 -36.11 -74.12
N VAL A 380 -10.29 -36.90 -75.19
CA VAL A 380 -11.46 -36.90 -76.08
C VAL A 380 -12.71 -37.50 -75.43
N GLY A 381 -12.55 -38.24 -74.32
CA GLY A 381 -13.63 -38.87 -73.56
C GLY A 381 -14.21 -38.03 -72.43
N CYS A 382 -13.54 -36.95 -72.00
CA CYS A 382 -13.95 -36.16 -70.83
C CYS A 382 -15.34 -35.51 -70.97
N VAL A 383 -15.82 -35.30 -72.20
CA VAL A 383 -17.17 -34.79 -72.47
C VAL A 383 -18.25 -35.86 -72.23
N ALA A 384 -17.90 -37.14 -72.41
CA ALA A 384 -18.82 -38.26 -72.27
C ALA A 384 -18.78 -38.85 -70.86
N ASP A 385 -17.60 -38.89 -70.24
CA ASP A 385 -17.35 -39.37 -68.89
C ASP A 385 -16.12 -38.66 -68.30
N PRO A 386 -16.31 -37.62 -67.48
CA PRO A 386 -15.21 -36.85 -66.89
C PRO A 386 -14.52 -37.54 -65.71
N GLY A 387 -14.98 -38.74 -65.28
CA GLY A 387 -14.51 -39.38 -64.05
C GLY A 387 -15.11 -38.77 -62.78
N GLU A 388 -14.65 -39.23 -61.62
CA GLU A 388 -14.98 -38.69 -60.29
C GLU A 388 -13.78 -37.92 -59.75
N ALA A 389 -14.01 -36.67 -59.33
CA ALA A 389 -13.04 -35.85 -58.60
C ALA A 389 -12.72 -36.48 -57.24
N ALA A 390 -11.48 -36.33 -56.78
CA ALA A 390 -11.14 -36.61 -55.37
C ALA A 390 -11.10 -35.30 -54.58
N PHE A 391 -10.99 -35.42 -53.26
CA PHE A 391 -10.81 -34.25 -52.40
C PHE A 391 -9.34 -34.13 -52.07
N ASP A 392 -8.81 -32.92 -52.27
CA ASP A 392 -7.48 -32.57 -51.80
C ASP A 392 -7.37 -32.70 -50.30
N SER A 393 -6.15 -32.94 -49.84
CA SER A 393 -5.85 -32.94 -48.42
C SER A 393 -4.62 -32.11 -48.09
N ALA A 394 -4.54 -31.70 -46.84
CA ALA A 394 -3.34 -31.10 -46.28
C ALA A 394 -3.02 -31.79 -44.96
N SER A 395 -1.74 -32.10 -44.77
CA SER A 395 -1.22 -32.59 -43.50
C SER A 395 -0.44 -31.49 -42.80
N PHE A 396 -0.50 -31.47 -41.48
CA PHE A 396 0.26 -30.49 -40.70
C PHE A 396 0.98 -31.11 -39.51
N THR A 397 2.03 -30.42 -39.10
CA THR A 397 2.74 -30.62 -37.84
C THR A 397 2.93 -29.25 -37.20
N ALA A 398 2.65 -29.17 -35.92
CA ALA A 398 2.79 -27.96 -35.12
C ALA A 398 3.58 -28.31 -33.87
N GLU A 399 4.65 -27.57 -33.61
CA GLU A 399 5.48 -27.67 -32.42
C GLU A 399 5.47 -26.30 -31.73
N THR A 400 5.18 -26.32 -30.43
CA THR A 400 5.19 -25.14 -29.55
C THR A 400 6.07 -25.43 -28.35
N PRO A 401 6.43 -24.43 -27.52
CA PRO A 401 7.26 -24.65 -26.34
C PRO A 401 6.71 -25.70 -25.36
N ASN A 402 5.38 -25.86 -25.32
CA ASN A 402 4.69 -26.73 -24.36
C ASN A 402 3.96 -27.93 -25.01
N GLY A 403 4.12 -28.17 -26.31
CA GLY A 403 3.43 -29.28 -26.96
C GLY A 403 3.68 -29.45 -28.44
N SER A 404 3.09 -30.50 -29.00
CA SER A 404 3.12 -30.77 -30.44
C SER A 404 1.82 -31.42 -30.90
N ALA A 405 1.33 -31.07 -32.08
CA ALA A 405 0.21 -31.71 -32.73
C ALA A 405 0.53 -32.05 -34.19
N SER A 406 -0.15 -33.05 -34.72
CA SER A 406 -0.08 -33.40 -36.13
C SER A 406 -1.38 -34.06 -36.54
N ASP A 407 -1.95 -33.63 -37.67
CA ASP A 407 -3.16 -34.23 -38.22
C ASP A 407 -3.21 -34.03 -39.75
N GLN A 408 -4.22 -34.61 -40.39
CA GLN A 408 -4.52 -34.42 -41.81
C GLN A 408 -6.00 -34.06 -41.96
N THR A 409 -6.30 -33.14 -42.89
CA THR A 409 -7.66 -32.72 -43.18
C THR A 409 -7.91 -32.56 -44.68
N GLN A 410 -9.18 -32.67 -45.07
CA GLN A 410 -9.69 -32.43 -46.42
C GLN A 410 -10.61 -31.20 -46.45
N ASP A 411 -10.77 -30.49 -45.33
CA ASP A 411 -11.71 -29.38 -45.22
C ASP A 411 -11.16 -28.32 -44.29
N TYR A 412 -11.10 -28.67 -43.01
CA TYR A 412 -10.66 -27.77 -41.95
C TYR A 412 -9.97 -28.56 -40.85
N ALA A 413 -8.91 -27.98 -40.28
CA ALA A 413 -8.28 -28.48 -39.06
C ALA A 413 -7.97 -27.32 -38.11
N ASP A 414 -8.07 -27.62 -36.82
CA ASP A 414 -7.74 -26.72 -35.72
C ASP A 414 -6.81 -27.48 -34.76
N ALA A 415 -5.69 -26.84 -34.40
CA ALA A 415 -4.81 -27.30 -33.35
C ALA A 415 -4.61 -26.18 -32.32
N TYR A 416 -5.30 -26.33 -31.20
CA TYR A 416 -5.24 -25.44 -30.07
C TYR A 416 -4.22 -25.88 -29.02
N PHE A 417 -3.32 -24.96 -28.64
CA PHE A 417 -2.31 -25.15 -27.62
C PHE A 417 -2.53 -24.15 -26.49
N LEU A 418 -2.84 -24.64 -25.29
CA LEU A 418 -2.76 -23.85 -24.08
C LEU A 418 -1.33 -23.92 -23.55
N LEU A 419 -0.66 -22.79 -23.44
CA LEU A 419 0.73 -22.70 -23.01
C LEU A 419 0.83 -22.50 -21.49
N ALA A 420 -0.13 -21.77 -20.91
CA ALA A 420 -0.18 -21.47 -19.49
C ALA A 420 -1.04 -22.48 -18.70
N ASP A 421 -0.56 -22.89 -17.52
CA ASP A 421 -1.33 -23.70 -16.58
C ASP A 421 -2.07 -22.80 -15.58
N PHE A 422 -3.37 -22.60 -15.81
CA PHE A 422 -4.17 -21.77 -14.90
C PHE A 422 -4.49 -22.47 -13.57
N PRO A 423 -4.54 -21.71 -12.46
CA PRO A 423 -4.90 -22.25 -11.16
C PRO A 423 -6.36 -22.75 -11.14
N ASN A 424 -6.58 -23.89 -10.50
CA ASN A 424 -7.92 -24.45 -10.29
C ASN A 424 -8.36 -24.25 -8.83
N PHE A 425 -9.15 -23.20 -8.59
CA PHE A 425 -9.69 -22.87 -7.27
C PHE A 425 -10.97 -23.66 -6.90
N GLY A 426 -11.41 -24.59 -7.75
CA GLY A 426 -12.60 -25.40 -7.53
C GLY A 426 -13.92 -24.70 -7.90
N VAL A 427 -15.04 -25.17 -7.33
CA VAL A 427 -16.41 -24.79 -7.74
C VAL A 427 -16.95 -23.56 -6.98
N GLN A 428 -16.12 -22.90 -6.20
CA GLN A 428 -16.53 -21.75 -5.39
C GLN A 428 -16.47 -20.47 -6.23
N PRO A 429 -17.47 -19.57 -6.11
CA PRO A 429 -17.51 -18.35 -6.91
C PRO A 429 -16.46 -17.32 -6.48
N TYR A 430 -15.85 -17.51 -5.30
CA TYR A 430 -14.88 -16.58 -4.73
C TYR A 430 -13.65 -17.31 -4.21
N VAL A 431 -12.49 -16.66 -4.36
CA VAL A 431 -11.18 -17.13 -3.89
C VAL A 431 -10.77 -16.30 -2.68
N THR A 432 -10.14 -16.95 -1.69
CA THR A 432 -9.65 -16.30 -0.47
C THR A 432 -8.33 -16.96 -0.06
N GLY A 433 -7.54 -16.30 0.80
CA GLY A 433 -6.24 -16.78 1.25
C GLY A 433 -5.05 -16.32 0.40
N TYR A 434 -5.26 -15.43 -0.57
CA TYR A 434 -4.24 -14.90 -1.47
C TYR A 434 -4.35 -13.37 -1.57
N THR A 435 -3.23 -12.68 -1.82
CA THR A 435 -3.23 -11.26 -2.18
C THR A 435 -3.57 -11.08 -3.66
N VAL A 436 -3.94 -9.87 -4.08
CA VAL A 436 -4.22 -9.58 -5.50
C VAL A 436 -2.98 -9.87 -6.36
N ALA A 437 -1.80 -9.43 -5.92
CA ALA A 437 -0.55 -9.68 -6.63
C ALA A 437 -0.20 -11.18 -6.72
N GLU A 438 -0.50 -11.97 -5.67
CA GLU A 438 -0.34 -13.42 -5.72
C GLU A 438 -1.28 -14.07 -6.73
N LEU A 439 -2.52 -13.59 -6.84
CA LEU A 439 -3.47 -14.06 -7.83
C LEU A 439 -3.04 -13.64 -9.24
N GLU A 440 -2.63 -12.39 -9.48
CA GLU A 440 -2.13 -11.92 -10.79
C GLU A 440 -0.92 -12.74 -11.25
N ALA A 441 0.03 -13.00 -10.36
CA ALA A 441 1.21 -13.82 -10.66
C ALA A 441 0.87 -15.28 -11.01
N MET A 442 -0.27 -15.81 -10.56
CA MET A 442 -0.72 -17.16 -10.96
C MET A 442 -1.34 -17.21 -12.36
N TYR A 443 -1.75 -16.06 -12.90
CA TYR A 443 -2.32 -15.95 -14.25
C TYR A 443 -1.33 -15.38 -15.27
N ASP A 444 -0.17 -14.88 -14.83
CA ASP A 444 0.91 -14.43 -15.70
C ASP A 444 1.52 -15.61 -16.45
N ALA A 445 1.45 -15.56 -17.78
CA ALA A 445 1.96 -16.60 -18.68
C ALA A 445 3.25 -16.18 -19.41
N SER A 446 3.85 -15.06 -19.01
CA SER A 446 4.97 -14.45 -19.73
C SER A 446 6.23 -15.32 -19.81
N GLU A 447 6.45 -16.23 -18.85
CA GLU A 447 7.58 -17.18 -18.89
C GLU A 447 7.26 -18.43 -19.73
N GLU A 448 6.01 -18.88 -19.73
CA GLU A 448 5.53 -20.10 -20.39
C GLU A 448 5.47 -19.99 -21.91
N VAL A 449 5.31 -18.76 -22.43
CA VAL A 449 5.23 -18.51 -23.88
C VAL A 449 6.59 -18.37 -24.55
N VAL A 450 7.69 -18.36 -23.80
CA VAL A 450 9.05 -18.18 -24.34
C VAL A 450 9.52 -19.46 -25.01
N GLY A 451 9.90 -19.37 -26.29
CA GLY A 451 10.48 -20.49 -27.01
C GLY A 451 10.19 -20.50 -28.51
N ASN A 452 10.51 -21.63 -29.14
CA ASN A 452 10.36 -21.78 -30.58
C ASN A 452 8.97 -22.30 -30.93
N TYR A 453 8.37 -21.71 -31.96
CA TYR A 453 7.14 -22.15 -32.57
C TYR A 453 7.43 -22.57 -34.00
N GLN A 454 7.07 -23.80 -34.37
CA GLN A 454 7.29 -24.32 -35.70
C GLN A 454 6.00 -24.93 -36.23
N PHE A 455 5.55 -24.44 -37.38
CA PHE A 455 4.35 -24.94 -38.06
C PHE A 455 4.76 -25.39 -39.45
N THR A 456 4.46 -26.63 -39.80
CA THR A 456 4.68 -27.15 -41.16
C THR A 456 3.38 -27.69 -41.70
N VAL A 457 2.99 -27.20 -42.87
CA VAL A 457 1.80 -27.63 -43.62
C VAL A 457 2.26 -28.18 -44.96
N THR A 458 1.80 -29.37 -45.32
CA THR A 458 2.15 -30.05 -46.58
C THR A 458 0.87 -30.25 -47.39
N GLY A 459 0.90 -29.85 -48.66
CA GLY A 459 -0.20 -30.04 -49.59
C GLY A 459 -0.14 -31.40 -50.26
N ASP A 460 -1.28 -32.08 -50.30
CA ASP A 460 -1.47 -33.38 -50.92
C ASP A 460 -2.67 -33.27 -51.92
N PRO A 461 -2.45 -32.67 -53.11
CA PRO A 461 -3.45 -32.56 -54.18
C PRO A 461 -3.82 -33.94 -54.75
N GLU A 462 -5.09 -34.17 -55.08
CA GLU A 462 -5.61 -35.48 -55.50
C GLU A 462 -6.59 -35.36 -56.69
N ALA A 463 -6.12 -35.72 -57.88
CA ALA A 463 -6.86 -35.58 -59.14
C ALA A 463 -8.04 -36.58 -59.37
N GLY A 464 -8.23 -37.56 -58.48
CA GLY A 464 -9.29 -38.58 -58.61
C GLY A 464 -9.05 -39.70 -59.63
N GLU A 465 -10.13 -40.34 -60.11
CA GLU A 465 -10.02 -41.53 -60.97
C GLU A 465 -9.99 -41.19 -62.47
N ASP A 466 -8.90 -41.57 -63.14
CA ASP A 466 -8.78 -41.59 -64.61
C ASP A 466 -9.80 -42.53 -65.27
N THR A 467 -10.34 -42.14 -66.43
CA THR A 467 -11.10 -43.04 -67.31
C THR A 467 -10.29 -43.44 -68.55
N ILE A 468 -10.74 -44.46 -69.29
CA ILE A 468 -10.03 -44.97 -70.49
C ILE A 468 -9.75 -43.87 -71.54
N GLN A 469 -10.52 -42.77 -71.53
CA GLN A 469 -10.44 -41.69 -72.52
C GLN A 469 -10.36 -40.29 -71.90
N CYS A 470 -10.24 -40.17 -70.58
CA CYS A 470 -10.10 -38.91 -69.85
C CYS A 470 -9.02 -39.06 -68.78
N GLN A 471 -7.99 -38.23 -68.86
CA GLN A 471 -6.97 -38.10 -67.82
C GLN A 471 -7.31 -36.91 -66.94
N ARG A 472 -7.15 -37.06 -65.63
CA ARG A 472 -7.28 -36.00 -64.64
C ARG A 472 -5.89 -35.66 -64.11
N ASP A 473 -5.65 -34.38 -63.90
CA ASP A 473 -4.40 -33.88 -63.32
C ASP A 473 -4.75 -32.77 -62.35
N ASP A 474 -4.10 -32.79 -61.21
CA ASP A 474 -4.21 -31.76 -60.19
C ASP A 474 -2.79 -31.37 -59.81
N SER A 475 -2.47 -30.11 -60.08
CA SER A 475 -1.12 -29.59 -59.90
C SER A 475 -0.87 -29.07 -58.48
N SER A 476 -1.90 -28.76 -57.70
CA SER A 476 -1.74 -27.96 -56.49
C SER A 476 -3.00 -27.91 -55.64
N VAL A 477 -2.85 -27.76 -54.32
CA VAL A 477 -3.95 -27.45 -53.42
C VAL A 477 -3.78 -26.05 -52.82
N THR A 478 -4.86 -25.27 -52.76
CA THR A 478 -4.87 -23.96 -52.08
C THR A 478 -5.24 -24.12 -50.61
N VAL A 479 -4.27 -23.85 -49.73
CA VAL A 479 -4.42 -23.94 -48.28
C VAL A 479 -4.29 -22.55 -47.64
N ARG A 480 -5.25 -22.19 -46.80
CA ARG A 480 -5.12 -21.04 -45.89
C ARG A 480 -4.58 -21.51 -44.56
N VAL A 481 -3.48 -20.88 -44.16
CA VAL A 481 -2.86 -21.08 -42.86
C VAL A 481 -3.07 -19.82 -42.04
N TYR A 482 -3.67 -20.00 -40.86
CA TYR A 482 -4.05 -18.92 -39.99
C TYR A 482 -3.65 -19.26 -38.55
N ILE A 483 -2.82 -18.43 -37.95
CA ILE A 483 -2.26 -18.64 -36.60
C ILE A 483 -2.71 -17.48 -35.72
N GLU A 484 -3.33 -17.80 -34.60
CA GLU A 484 -3.80 -16.82 -33.62
C GLU A 484 -3.13 -17.04 -32.27
N LEU A 485 -2.81 -15.93 -31.60
CA LEU A 485 -2.46 -15.94 -30.18
C LEU A 485 -3.74 -15.82 -29.36
N LEU A 486 -3.90 -16.70 -28.38
CA LEU A 486 -4.94 -16.57 -27.38
C LEU A 486 -4.44 -15.71 -26.24
N VAL A 487 -5.21 -14.69 -25.90
CA VAL A 487 -4.93 -13.77 -24.80
C VAL A 487 -6.01 -13.93 -23.73
N TYR A 488 -5.58 -13.91 -22.48
CA TYR A 488 -6.48 -13.91 -21.33
C TYR A 488 -6.10 -12.81 -20.34
N ASP A 489 -6.86 -11.73 -20.38
CA ASP A 489 -6.70 -10.63 -19.45
C ASP A 489 -7.55 -10.90 -18.21
N VAL A 490 -6.86 -11.16 -17.09
CA VAL A 490 -7.50 -11.40 -15.80
C VAL A 490 -7.89 -10.06 -15.15
N ASN A 491 -9.07 -10.02 -14.55
CA ASN A 491 -9.56 -8.92 -13.74
C ASN A 491 -10.02 -9.48 -12.39
N ILE A 492 -9.29 -9.10 -11.34
CA ILE A 492 -9.54 -9.54 -9.97
C ILE A 492 -10.30 -8.43 -9.25
N VAL A 493 -11.49 -8.75 -8.79
CA VAL A 493 -12.39 -7.79 -8.14
C VAL A 493 -12.70 -8.27 -6.74
N GLU A 494 -12.60 -7.38 -5.76
CA GLU A 494 -13.06 -7.67 -4.41
C GLU A 494 -14.58 -7.91 -4.40
N ALA A 495 -15.00 -9.02 -3.82
CA ALA A 495 -16.38 -9.39 -3.66
C ALA A 495 -16.87 -8.97 -2.26
N THR A 496 -17.87 -8.09 -2.22
CA THR A 496 -18.62 -7.80 -1.00
C THR A 496 -19.64 -8.93 -0.76
N VAL A 497 -19.42 -9.73 0.28
CA VAL A 497 -20.28 -10.88 0.64
C VAL A 497 -21.35 -10.50 1.66
#